data_AF-A0A925B4K5-F1
#
_entry.id   AF-A0A925B4K5-F1
#
_cell.length_a   1.000
_cell.length_b   1.000
_cell.length_c   1.000
_cell.angle_alpha   90.00
_cell.angle_beta   90.00
_cell.angle_gamma   90.00
#
_symmetry.space_group_name_H-M   'P 1'
#
loop_
_entity.id
_entity.type
_entity.pdbx_description
1 polymer ?
#
loop_
_entity_poly.entity_id
_entity_poly.type
_entity_poly.pdbx_seq_one_letter_code
_entity_poly.pdbx_strand_id
1 'polypeptide(L)'
;EARELMTALRKTLKTNDCALIGTDLKKDLQTLINAYDDPTLVTAAFNLNLLARLNRELNADFDLRNFKHKAIYNEIEGRIEMHLESLTTQIVTLESLDLKVNFAVGETIHTENSYKFDARDLAEMAHVTGFKLEKSWFDSRERFASNLFRAV
;
A
#
# COMPACT_ATOMS: atom_id res chain seq x y z
N GLU A 1 7.08 -6.33 7.81
CA GLU A 1 5.65 -5.96 7.88
C GLU A 1 4.68 -7.15 7.87
N ALA A 2 4.32 -7.75 6.73
CA ALA A 2 3.28 -8.80 6.70
C ALA A 2 3.60 -10.00 7.62
N ARG A 3 4.85 -10.48 7.62
CA ARG A 3 5.30 -11.54 8.54
C ARG A 3 5.22 -11.14 10.01
N GLU A 4 5.51 -9.88 10.33
CA GLU A 4 5.44 -9.37 11.71
C GLU A 4 4.00 -9.25 12.18
N LEU A 5 3.09 -8.75 11.32
CA LEU A 5 1.66 -8.70 11.58
C LEU A 5 1.11 -10.10 11.84
N MET A 6 1.42 -11.05 10.96
CA MET A 6 1.02 -12.45 11.12
C MET A 6 1.59 -13.05 12.39
N THR A 7 2.87 -12.81 12.71
CA THR A 7 3.48 -13.29 13.96
C THR A 7 2.82 -12.68 15.19
N ALA A 8 2.48 -11.39 15.16
CA ALA A 8 1.75 -10.72 16.23
C ALA A 8 0.34 -11.29 16.39
N LEU A 9 -0.37 -11.52 15.28
CA LEU A 9 -1.68 -12.17 15.27
C LEU A 9 -1.58 -13.59 15.82
N ARG A 10 -0.55 -14.37 15.45
CA ARG A 10 -0.35 -15.72 15.97
C ARG A 10 -0.26 -15.73 17.49
N LYS A 11 0.40 -14.73 18.09
CA LYS A 11 0.58 -14.62 19.55
C LYS A 11 -0.72 -14.33 20.31
N THR A 12 -1.76 -13.82 19.65
CA THR A 12 -3.07 -13.56 20.30
C THR A 12 -4.05 -14.72 20.18
N LEU A 13 -3.70 -15.75 19.38
CA LEU A 13 -4.57 -16.90 19.07
C LEU A 13 -4.11 -18.17 19.79
N LYS A 14 -5.07 -18.99 20.23
CA LYS A 14 -4.82 -20.36 20.71
C LYS A 14 -4.60 -21.30 19.53
N THR A 15 -3.95 -22.43 19.77
CA THR A 15 -3.85 -23.50 18.77
C THR A 15 -5.24 -23.91 18.30
N ASN A 16 -5.40 -24.07 16.98
CA ASN A 16 -6.65 -24.32 16.25
C ASN A 16 -7.61 -23.14 16.06
N ASP A 17 -7.35 -21.96 16.66
CA ASP A 17 -8.06 -20.75 16.27
C ASP A 17 -7.76 -20.41 14.81
N CYS A 18 -8.66 -19.67 14.17
CA CYS A 18 -8.61 -19.35 12.75
C CYS A 18 -8.59 -17.84 12.49
N ALA A 19 -7.85 -17.42 11.47
CA ALA A 19 -7.87 -16.08 10.92
C ALA A 19 -8.27 -16.13 9.43
N LEU A 20 -9.25 -15.32 9.05
CA LEU A 20 -9.65 -15.15 7.65
C LEU A 20 -9.04 -13.86 7.11
N ILE A 21 -8.12 -13.96 6.16
CA ILE A 21 -7.35 -12.84 5.64
C ILE A 21 -7.54 -12.73 4.13
N GLY A 22 -7.98 -11.55 3.68
CA GLY A 22 -8.07 -11.21 2.27
C GLY A 22 -6.74 -10.77 1.70
N THR A 23 -6.38 -11.27 0.52
CA THR A 23 -5.16 -10.86 -0.18
C THR A 23 -5.47 -10.57 -1.64
N ASP A 24 -5.04 -9.39 -2.09
CA ASP A 24 -5.06 -9.05 -3.50
C ASP A 24 -3.96 -9.80 -4.24
N LEU A 25 -4.28 -10.40 -5.39
CA LEU A 25 -3.39 -11.34 -6.08
C LEU A 25 -2.56 -10.67 -7.16
N LYS A 26 -1.41 -11.26 -7.51
CA LYS A 26 -0.65 -10.87 -8.71
C LYS A 26 -1.52 -11.08 -9.96
N LYS A 27 -1.54 -10.10 -10.85
CA LYS A 27 -2.35 -10.07 -12.09
C LYS A 27 -1.69 -9.16 -13.13
N ASP A 28 -2.30 -9.00 -14.29
CA ASP A 28 -1.73 -8.19 -15.37
C ASP A 28 -1.47 -6.74 -14.95
N LEU A 29 -0.34 -6.20 -15.42
CA LEU A 29 0.16 -4.88 -15.05
C LEU A 29 -0.85 -3.77 -15.32
N GLN A 30 -1.53 -3.82 -16.47
CA GLN A 30 -2.49 -2.77 -16.83
C GLN A 30 -3.69 -2.75 -15.88
N THR A 31 -4.21 -3.91 -15.49
CA THR A 31 -5.26 -4.00 -14.48
C THR A 31 -4.78 -3.44 -13.14
N LEU A 32 -3.54 -3.75 -12.74
CA LEU A 32 -2.99 -3.22 -11.49
C LEU A 32 -2.86 -1.69 -11.54
N ILE A 33 -2.24 -1.13 -12.57
CA ILE A 33 -2.07 0.33 -12.70
C ILE A 33 -3.44 1.03 -12.77
N ASN A 34 -4.38 0.54 -13.58
CA ASN A 34 -5.69 1.16 -13.72
C ASN A 34 -6.52 1.16 -12.42
N ALA A 35 -6.23 0.24 -11.49
CA ALA A 35 -6.88 0.22 -10.19
C ALA A 35 -6.38 1.31 -9.23
N TYR A 36 -5.20 1.89 -9.50
CA TYR A 36 -4.57 2.91 -8.68
C TYR A 36 -4.36 4.26 -9.41
N ASP A 37 -4.48 4.29 -10.73
CA ASP A 37 -4.46 5.49 -11.56
C ASP A 37 -5.74 5.55 -12.41
N ASP A 38 -6.86 5.73 -11.72
CA ASP A 38 -8.18 5.70 -12.36
C ASP A 38 -8.43 6.98 -13.19
N PRO A 39 -9.13 6.87 -14.34
CA PRO A 39 -9.41 8.01 -15.21
C PRO A 39 -10.37 9.04 -14.57
N THR A 40 -11.05 8.68 -13.48
CA THR A 40 -11.91 9.60 -12.72
C THR A 40 -11.14 10.45 -11.71
N LEU A 41 -9.82 10.25 -11.59
CA LEU A 41 -8.90 10.97 -10.71
C LEU A 41 -9.23 10.86 -9.22
N VAL A 42 -10.01 9.84 -8.82
CA VAL A 42 -10.42 9.65 -7.43
C VAL A 42 -9.22 9.22 -6.59
N THR A 43 -8.40 8.29 -7.08
CA THR A 43 -7.20 7.83 -6.38
C THR A 43 -6.14 8.92 -6.32
N ALA A 44 -6.04 9.75 -7.37
CA ALA A 44 -5.17 10.92 -7.37
C ALA A 44 -5.59 11.93 -6.28
N ALA A 45 -6.88 12.24 -6.18
CA ALA A 45 -7.42 13.11 -5.14
C ALA A 45 -7.22 12.52 -3.73
N PHE A 46 -7.41 11.22 -3.56
CA PHE A 46 -7.13 10.50 -2.31
C PHE A 46 -5.66 10.63 -1.89
N ASN A 47 -4.72 10.44 -2.82
CA ASN A 47 -3.30 10.53 -2.52
C ASN A 47 -2.88 11.98 -2.18
N LEU A 48 -3.33 12.97 -2.99
CA LEU A 48 -3.06 14.39 -2.77
C LEU A 48 -3.63 14.91 -1.46
N ASN A 49 -4.69 14.30 -0.94
CA ASN A 49 -5.27 14.66 0.35
C ASN A 49 -4.27 14.53 1.51
N LEU A 50 -3.22 13.70 1.40
CA LEU A 50 -2.13 13.69 2.39
C LEU A 50 -1.50 15.08 2.55
N LEU A 51 -1.23 15.78 1.45
CA LEU A 51 -0.67 17.14 1.48
C LEU A 51 -1.66 18.14 2.09
N ALA A 52 -2.95 18.03 1.74
CA ALA A 52 -3.99 18.86 2.35
C ALA A 52 -4.11 18.64 3.86
N ARG A 53 -3.93 17.40 4.34
CA ARG A 53 -3.87 17.09 5.77
C ARG A 53 -2.64 17.70 6.43
N LEU A 54 -1.46 17.60 5.82
CA LEU A 54 -0.25 18.22 6.33
C LEU A 54 -0.41 19.74 6.45
N ASN A 55 -1.03 20.39 5.46
CA ASN A 55 -1.34 21.81 5.53
C ASN A 55 -2.20 22.15 6.74
N ARG A 56 -3.28 21.38 6.95
CA ARG A 56 -4.21 21.61 8.06
C ARG A 56 -3.63 21.28 9.44
N GLU A 57 -2.90 20.18 9.54
CA GLU A 57 -2.51 19.58 10.83
C GLU A 57 -1.13 20.04 11.32
N LEU A 58 -0.24 20.43 10.40
CA LEU A 58 1.13 20.85 10.72
C LEU A 58 1.45 22.28 10.27
N ASN A 59 0.43 23.04 9.88
CA ASN A 59 0.56 24.37 9.29
C ASN A 59 1.58 24.38 8.15
N ALA A 60 1.44 23.42 7.23
CA ALA A 60 2.24 23.34 6.03
C ALA A 60 1.67 24.18 4.88
N ASP A 61 2.50 24.50 3.90
CA ASP A 61 2.16 25.37 2.76
C ASP A 61 2.21 24.65 1.39
N PHE A 62 1.95 23.35 1.33
CA PHE A 62 1.90 22.60 0.06
C PHE A 62 0.86 23.21 -0.90
N ASP A 63 1.28 23.63 -2.09
CA ASP A 63 0.38 23.88 -3.21
C ASP A 63 0.12 22.56 -3.96
N LEU A 64 -1.06 21.96 -3.75
CA LEU A 64 -1.43 20.68 -4.33
C LEU A 64 -1.36 20.68 -5.87
N ARG A 65 -1.50 21.83 -6.53
CA ARG A 65 -1.42 21.93 -8.00
C ARG A 65 -0.01 21.69 -8.52
N ASN A 66 1.00 21.83 -7.67
CA ASN A 66 2.39 21.57 -7.98
C ASN A 66 2.79 20.10 -7.75
N PHE A 67 1.84 19.22 -7.41
CA PHE A 67 2.08 17.79 -7.23
C PHE A 67 1.15 16.98 -8.12
N LYS A 68 1.67 15.86 -8.64
CA LYS A 68 0.92 14.91 -9.45
C LYS A 68 0.97 13.53 -8.81
N HIS A 69 -0.19 12.86 -8.79
CA HIS A 69 -0.26 11.44 -8.43
C HIS A 69 0.48 10.58 -9.46
N LYS A 70 1.20 9.57 -8.98
CA LYS A 70 1.89 8.59 -9.82
C LYS A 70 1.78 7.21 -9.18
N ALA A 71 1.20 6.26 -9.91
CA ALA A 71 1.20 4.85 -9.55
C ALA A 71 2.26 4.10 -10.36
N ILE A 72 3.06 3.26 -9.69
CA ILE A 72 4.10 2.44 -10.30
C ILE A 72 3.92 1.01 -9.82
N TYR A 73 4.09 0.03 -10.69
CA TYR A 73 4.23 -1.36 -10.26
C TYR A 73 5.70 -1.72 -10.15
N ASN A 74 6.13 -2.04 -8.93
CA ASN A 74 7.46 -2.57 -8.67
C ASN A 74 7.40 -4.09 -8.82
N GLU A 75 7.85 -4.59 -9.97
CA GLU A 75 7.83 -6.03 -10.29
C GLU A 75 8.73 -6.86 -9.37
N ILE A 76 9.86 -6.30 -8.92
CA ILE A 76 10.82 -7.00 -8.05
C ILE A 76 10.18 -7.27 -6.68
N GLU A 77 9.50 -6.27 -6.13
CA GLU A 77 8.84 -6.36 -4.82
C GLU A 77 7.39 -6.89 -4.91
N GLY A 78 6.84 -7.01 -6.12
CA GLY A 78 5.47 -7.49 -6.35
C GLY A 78 4.40 -6.56 -5.78
N ARG A 79 4.56 -5.24 -5.89
CA ARG A 79 3.66 -4.25 -5.25
C ARG A 79 3.37 -3.04 -6.13
N ILE A 80 2.19 -2.44 -5.94
CA ILE A 80 1.94 -1.08 -6.40
C ILE A 80 2.54 -0.09 -5.39
N GLU A 81 3.19 0.94 -5.90
CA GLU A 81 3.70 2.07 -5.15
C GLU A 81 2.93 3.32 -5.59
N MET A 82 2.41 4.09 -4.63
CA MET A 82 1.82 5.39 -4.88
C MET A 82 2.79 6.50 -4.50
N HIS A 83 2.92 7.48 -5.38
CA HIS A 83 3.80 8.61 -5.21
C HIS A 83 3.08 9.93 -5.47
N LEU A 84 3.64 11.00 -4.89
CA LEU A 84 3.34 12.38 -5.24
C LEU A 84 4.60 13.00 -5.85
N GLU A 85 4.56 13.29 -7.14
CA GLU A 85 5.67 13.85 -7.90
C GLU A 85 5.56 15.38 -7.96
N SER A 86 6.63 16.08 -7.58
CA SER A 86 6.72 17.53 -7.68
C SER A 86 6.85 17.97 -9.14
N LEU A 87 5.99 18.88 -9.59
CA LEU A 87 5.97 19.38 -10.97
C LEU A 87 6.90 20.59 -11.19
N THR A 88 7.34 21.22 -10.10
CA THR A 88 8.24 22.38 -10.11
C THR A 88 9.30 22.22 -9.02
N THR A 89 10.39 22.97 -9.13
CA THR A 89 11.24 23.22 -7.96
C THR A 89 10.47 24.09 -6.98
N GLN A 90 10.38 23.68 -5.72
CA GLN A 90 9.65 24.41 -4.68
C GLN A 90 10.21 24.11 -3.29
N ILE A 91 9.92 25.00 -2.35
CA ILE A 91 10.23 24.81 -0.93
C ILE A 91 8.88 24.77 -0.21
N VAL A 92 8.67 23.73 0.59
CA VAL A 92 7.50 23.60 1.46
C VAL A 92 7.95 23.79 2.89
N THR A 93 7.29 24.67 3.60
CA THR A 93 7.48 24.92 5.03
C THR A 93 6.42 24.16 5.81
N LEU A 94 6.81 23.46 6.87
CA LEU A 94 5.93 22.86 7.87
C LEU A 94 6.17 23.59 9.19
N GLU A 95 5.44 24.69 9.41
CA GLU A 95 5.76 25.62 10.50
C GLU A 95 5.69 24.96 11.89
N SER A 96 4.74 24.03 12.09
CA SER A 96 4.58 23.34 13.37
C SER A 96 5.78 22.45 13.74
N LEU A 97 6.67 22.18 12.79
CA LEU A 97 7.87 21.36 12.98
C LEU A 97 9.18 22.17 12.83
N ASP A 98 9.11 23.48 12.56
CA ASP A 98 10.27 24.30 12.15
C ASP A 98 11.09 23.63 11.02
N LEU A 99 10.37 23.07 10.04
CA LEU A 99 10.97 22.27 8.98
C LEU A 99 10.71 22.92 7.61
N LYS A 100 11.76 22.96 6.78
CA LYS A 100 11.65 23.30 5.35
C LYS A 100 12.16 22.14 4.52
N VAL A 101 11.38 21.75 3.52
CA VAL A 101 11.70 20.66 2.59
C VAL A 101 11.80 21.24 1.19
N ASN A 102 12.95 21.02 0.55
CA ASN A 102 13.14 21.40 -0.84
C ASN A 102 12.74 20.24 -1.74
N PHE A 103 12.00 20.51 -2.80
CA PHE A 103 11.67 19.55 -3.85
C PHE A 103 12.25 20.03 -5.17
N ALA A 104 12.93 19.15 -5.89
CA ALA A 104 13.26 19.34 -7.30
C ALA A 104 12.08 18.95 -8.20
N VAL A 105 12.12 19.38 -9.47
CA VAL A 105 11.19 18.87 -10.50
C VAL A 105 11.38 17.35 -10.64
N GLY A 106 10.28 16.60 -10.63
CA GLY A 106 10.26 15.15 -10.76
C GLY A 106 10.62 14.40 -9.48
N GLU A 107 11.00 15.09 -8.41
CA GLU A 107 11.22 14.46 -7.10
C GLU A 107 9.90 13.93 -6.54
N THR A 108 9.92 12.72 -5.98
CA THR A 108 8.70 12.03 -5.53
C THR A 108 8.68 11.78 -4.03
N ILE A 109 7.52 11.98 -3.41
CA ILE A 109 7.19 11.46 -2.09
C ILE A 109 6.53 10.10 -2.27
N HIS A 110 7.10 9.03 -1.73
CA HIS A 110 6.44 7.71 -1.65
C HIS A 110 5.39 7.75 -0.55
N THR A 111 4.12 7.49 -0.89
CA THR A 111 3.00 7.59 0.04
C THR A 111 2.40 6.24 0.45
N GLU A 112 2.46 5.21 -0.40
CA GLU A 112 1.87 3.91 -0.09
C GLU A 112 2.54 2.74 -0.82
N ASN A 113 2.53 1.56 -0.17
CA ASN A 113 2.80 0.26 -0.76
C ASN A 113 1.56 -0.62 -0.73
N SER A 114 1.20 -1.23 -1.86
CA SER A 114 0.14 -2.24 -1.93
C SER A 114 0.65 -3.52 -2.58
N TYR A 115 1.06 -4.47 -1.72
CA TYR A 115 1.59 -5.77 -2.12
C TYR A 115 0.54 -6.67 -2.77
N LYS A 116 0.98 -7.46 -3.75
CA LYS A 116 0.19 -8.47 -4.46
C LYS A 116 0.80 -9.84 -4.20
N PHE A 117 -0.04 -10.81 -3.86
CA PHE A 117 0.39 -12.12 -3.40
C PHE A 117 0.09 -13.20 -4.44
N ASP A 118 0.87 -14.28 -4.41
CA ASP A 118 0.50 -15.55 -5.04
C ASP A 118 0.40 -16.67 -4.00
N ALA A 119 -0.02 -17.86 -4.45
CA ALA A 119 -0.20 -19.01 -3.58
C ALA A 119 1.08 -19.44 -2.84
N ARG A 120 2.26 -19.23 -3.46
CA ARG A 120 3.54 -19.56 -2.84
C ARG A 120 3.87 -18.59 -1.72
N ASP A 121 3.67 -17.29 -1.96
CA ASP A 121 3.86 -16.24 -0.95
C ASP A 121 3.02 -16.53 0.31
N LEU A 122 1.76 -16.91 0.13
CA LEU A 122 0.82 -17.22 1.22
C LEU A 122 1.21 -18.48 2.00
N ALA A 123 1.61 -19.54 1.29
CA ALA A 123 2.04 -20.78 1.92
C ALA A 123 3.32 -20.59 2.75
N GLU A 124 4.30 -19.85 2.21
CA GLU A 124 5.52 -19.50 2.95
C GLU A 124 5.20 -18.63 4.16
N MET A 125 4.36 -17.60 3.99
CA MET A 125 3.95 -16.73 5.09
C MET A 125 3.27 -17.50 6.20
N ALA A 126 2.38 -18.45 5.89
CA ALA A 126 1.77 -19.32 6.89
C ALA A 126 2.84 -20.09 7.68
N HIS A 127 3.72 -20.80 6.96
CA HIS A 127 4.73 -21.67 7.55
C HIS A 127 5.66 -20.92 8.52
N VAL A 128 6.19 -19.77 8.10
CA VAL A 128 7.18 -19.03 8.90
C VAL A 128 6.57 -18.25 10.07
N THR A 129 5.24 -18.11 10.12
CA THR A 129 4.54 -17.33 11.16
C THR A 129 3.71 -18.18 12.12
N GLY A 130 3.85 -19.52 12.07
CA GLY A 130 3.16 -20.44 12.97
C GLY A 130 1.69 -20.65 12.60
N PHE A 131 1.36 -20.54 11.30
CA PHE A 131 0.05 -20.88 10.77
C PHE A 131 0.13 -22.04 9.77
N LYS A 132 -1.00 -22.69 9.57
CA LYS A 132 -1.28 -23.54 8.42
C LYS A 132 -2.30 -22.84 7.53
N LEU A 133 -1.99 -22.68 6.24
CA LEU A 133 -2.98 -22.28 5.25
C LEU A 133 -3.91 -23.47 5.00
N GLU A 134 -5.16 -23.37 5.45
CA GLU A 134 -6.11 -24.48 5.41
C GLU A 134 -6.96 -24.47 4.16
N LYS A 135 -7.41 -23.29 3.74
CA LYS A 135 -8.25 -23.12 2.55
C LYS A 135 -8.13 -21.71 1.99
N SER A 136 -8.23 -21.61 0.67
CA SER A 136 -8.35 -20.35 -0.06
C SER A 136 -9.60 -20.37 -0.94
N TRP A 137 -10.33 -19.27 -0.95
CA TRP A 137 -11.44 -19.03 -1.87
C TRP A 137 -11.10 -17.85 -2.76
N PHE A 138 -11.26 -18.04 -4.06
CA PHE A 138 -10.94 -17.05 -5.08
C PHE A 138 -12.23 -16.46 -5.65
N ASP A 139 -12.18 -15.20 -6.09
CA ASP A 139 -13.24 -14.67 -6.93
C ASP A 139 -13.22 -15.32 -8.32
N SER A 140 -14.29 -15.12 -9.11
CA SER A 140 -14.43 -15.73 -10.44
C SER A 140 -13.31 -15.42 -11.44
N ARG A 141 -12.52 -14.37 -11.20
CA ARG A 141 -11.39 -13.98 -12.05
C ARG A 141 -10.04 -14.28 -11.41
N GLU A 142 -10.01 -14.92 -10.24
CA GLU A 142 -8.80 -15.24 -9.48
C GLU A 142 -7.88 -14.02 -9.25
N ARG A 143 -8.51 -12.88 -8.96
CA ARG A 143 -7.86 -11.58 -8.71
C ARG A 143 -7.71 -11.27 -7.22
N PHE A 144 -8.53 -11.88 -6.38
CA PHE A 144 -8.52 -11.75 -4.94
C PHE A 144 -8.77 -13.10 -4.28
N ALA A 145 -8.14 -13.33 -3.13
CA ALA A 145 -8.36 -14.53 -2.33
C ALA A 145 -8.75 -14.19 -0.89
N SER A 146 -9.73 -14.92 -0.35
CA SER A 146 -9.94 -15.03 1.09
C SER A 146 -9.27 -16.32 1.58
N ASN A 147 -8.38 -16.20 2.56
CA ASN A 147 -7.51 -17.28 3.01
C ASN A 147 -7.77 -17.60 4.48
N LEU A 148 -8.10 -18.86 4.77
CA LEU A 148 -8.26 -19.37 6.12
C LEU A 148 -6.92 -19.88 6.64
N PHE A 149 -6.34 -19.18 7.60
CA PHE A 149 -5.15 -19.59 8.33
C PHE A 149 -5.54 -20.18 9.68
N ARG A 150 -5.03 -21.36 10.01
CA ARG A 150 -5.20 -22.01 11.31
C ARG A 150 -3.92 -21.88 12.13
N ALA A 151 -4.04 -21.38 13.36
CA ALA A 151 -2.91 -21.26 14.28
C ALA A 151 -2.41 -22.66 14.68
N VAL A 152 -1.12 -22.94 14.44
CA VAL A 152 -0.44 -24.19 14.82
C VAL A 152 0.50 -23.95 15.99
#